data_AF-A0A1E3W5F9-F1
#
_entry.id   AF-A0A1E3W5F9-F1
#
_cell.length_a   1.000
_cell.length_b   1.000
_cell.length_c   1.000
_cell.angle_alpha   90.00
_cell.angle_beta   90.00
_cell.angle_gamma   90.00
#
_symmetry.space_group_name_H-M   'P 1'
#
loop_
_entity.id
_entity.type
_entity.pdbx_description
1 polymer ?
#
loop_
_entity_poly.entity_id
_entity_poly.type
_entity_poly.pdbx_seq_one_letter_code
_entity_poly.pdbx_strand_id
1 'polypeptide(L)' 'MNALCLIGLGFAVAGVISLGMNAAYYDYVDADGVLHESFYLPLGFILGFVGLLLGLAGFVRGLIKVLLRRPS' A
#
# COMPACT_ATOMS: atom_id res chain seq x y z
N MET A 1 6.80 15.54 -7.51
CA MET A 1 6.91 14.24 -6.81
C MET A 1 7.83 13.33 -7.59
N ASN A 2 8.68 12.55 -6.91
CA ASN A 2 9.53 11.56 -7.57
C ASN A 2 8.68 10.38 -8.04
N ALA A 3 9.08 9.71 -9.13
CA ALA A 3 8.36 8.54 -9.65
C ALA A 3 8.16 7.44 -8.59
N LEU A 4 9.14 7.22 -7.70
CA LEU A 4 9.00 6.30 -6.56
C LEU A 4 7.83 6.66 -5.63
N CYS A 5 7.59 7.94 -5.36
CA CYS A 5 6.47 8.37 -4.52
C CYS A 5 5.13 8.11 -5.22
N LEU A 6 5.06 8.31 -6.55
CA LEU A 6 3.85 8.04 -7.33
C LEU A 6 3.54 6.54 -7.39
N ILE A 7 4.56 5.71 -7.64
CA ILE A 7 4.42 4.25 -7.64
C ILE A 7 4.03 3.77 -6.24
N GLY A 8 4.70 4.27 -5.19
CA GLY A 8 4.37 3.94 -3.80
C GLY A 8 2.94 4.32 -3.42
N LEU A 9 2.47 5.49 -3.85
CA LEU A 9 1.09 5.92 -3.68
C LEU A 9 0.11 4.96 -4.39
N GLY A 10 0.41 4.55 -5.63
CA GLY A 10 -0.41 3.58 -6.36
C GLY A 10 -0.54 2.24 -5.62
N PHE A 11 0.57 1.71 -5.11
CA PHE A 11 0.57 0.49 -4.29
C PHE A 11 -0.21 0.66 -2.98
N ALA A 12 -0.03 1.79 -2.29
CA ALA A 12 -0.77 2.07 -1.07
C ALA A 12 -2.29 2.16 -1.31
N VAL A 13 -2.72 2.83 -2.38
CA VAL A 13 -4.13 2.91 -2.78
C VAL A 13 -4.68 1.53 -3.12
N ALA A 14 -3.94 0.73 -3.90
CA ALA A 14 -4.34 -0.64 -4.22
C ALA A 14 -4.47 -1.51 -2.96
N GLY A 15 -3.57 -1.34 -1.99
CA GLY A 15 -3.63 -2.02 -0.69
C GLY A 15 -4.88 -1.64 0.11
N VAL A 16 -5.22 -0.35 0.18
CA VAL A 16 -6.44 0.14 0.83
C VAL A 16 -7.69 -0.41 0.14
N ILE A 17 -7.74 -0.43 -1.19
CA ILE A 17 -8.86 -1.01 -1.95
C ILE A 17 -9.00 -2.50 -1.60
N SER A 18 -7.89 -3.25 -1.58
CA SER A 18 -7.89 -4.67 -1.23
C SER A 18 -8.42 -4.90 0.19
N LEU A 19 -7.97 -4.12 1.17
CA LEU A 19 -8.48 -4.21 2.55
C LEU A 19 -9.97 -3.85 2.63
N GLY A 20 -10.42 -2.87 1.84
CA GLY A 20 -11.84 -2.52 1.72
C GLY A 20 -12.67 -3.67 1.13
N MET A 21 -12.17 -4.36 0.11
CA MET A 21 -12.81 -5.54 -0.46
C MET A 21 -12.89 -6.68 0.55
N ASN A 22 -11.83 -6.91 1.34
CA ASN A 22 -11.87 -7.88 2.42
C ASN A 22 -13.04 -7.61 3.38
N ALA A 23 -13.10 -6.39 3.91
CA ALA A 23 -14.09 -5.99 4.89
C ALA A 23 -15.54 -6.01 4.37
N ALA A 24 -15.73 -5.86 3.05
CA ALA A 24 -17.05 -5.82 2.45
C ALA A 24 -17.59 -7.20 2.04
N TYR A 25 -16.72 -8.15 1.68
CA TYR A 25 -17.12 -9.38 0.99
C TYR A 25 -16.60 -10.68 1.61
N TYR A 26 -15.77 -10.62 2.64
CA TYR A 26 -15.13 -11.80 3.22
C TYR A 26 -15.17 -11.77 4.75
N ASP A 27 -14.62 -12.81 5.38
CA ASP A 27 -14.62 -13.02 6.83
C ASP A 27 -16.02 -13.24 7.43
N TYR A 28 -16.90 -13.93 6.68
CA TYR A 28 -18.18 -14.42 7.18
C TYR A 28 -18.36 -15.92 6.89
N VAL A 29 -19.22 -16.55 7.69
CA VAL A 29 -19.69 -17.92 7.49
C VAL A 29 -21.06 -17.84 6.83
N ASP A 30 -21.24 -18.53 5.71
CA ASP A 30 -22.52 -18.53 5.00
C ASP A 30 -23.54 -19.49 5.64
N ALA A 31 -24.74 -19.56 5.04
CA ALA A 31 -25.83 -20.41 5.52
C ALA A 31 -25.51 -21.92 5.44
N ASP A 32 -24.56 -22.31 4.59
CA ASP A 32 -24.08 -23.67 4.42
C ASP A 32 -22.93 -24.02 5.38
N GLY A 33 -22.54 -23.07 6.25
CA GLY A 33 -21.45 -23.24 7.21
C GLY A 33 -20.07 -23.13 6.58
N VAL A 34 -19.97 -22.61 5.35
CA VAL A 34 -18.69 -22.44 4.65
C VAL A 34 -18.08 -21.10 5.04
N LEU A 35 -16.83 -21.13 5.48
CA LEU A 35 -16.04 -19.95 5.77
C LEU A 35 -15.49 -19.37 4.45
N HIS A 36 -15.84 -18.12 4.16
CA HIS A 36 -15.31 -17.40 3.00
C HIS A 36 -14.00 -16.71 3.37
N GLU A 37 -12.90 -17.45 3.22
CA GLU A 37 -11.54 -16.95 3.43
C GLU A 37 -11.15 -15.96 2.32
N SER A 38 -10.46 -14.89 2.72
CA SER A 38 -10.10 -13.83 1.82
C SER A 38 -8.65 -13.89 1.34
N PHE A 39 -8.47 -13.84 0.02
CA PHE A 39 -7.17 -13.53 -0.57
C PHE A 39 -6.81 -12.03 -0.46
N TYR A 40 -7.81 -11.16 -0.26
CA TYR A 40 -7.62 -9.71 -0.27
C TYR A 40 -6.96 -9.17 1.00
N LEU A 41 -7.05 -9.88 2.12
CA LEU A 41 -6.39 -9.51 3.36
C LEU A 41 -4.86 -9.57 3.24
N PRO A 42 -4.23 -10.73 2.92
CA PRO A 42 -2.79 -10.78 2.74
C PRO A 42 -2.31 -9.89 1.59
N LEU A 43 -3.06 -9.80 0.49
CA LEU A 43 -2.75 -8.92 -0.63
C LEU A 43 -2.75 -7.44 -0.21
N GLY A 44 -3.73 -7.01 0.58
CA GLY A 44 -3.84 -5.65 1.08
C GLY A 44 -2.65 -5.24 1.94
N PHE A 45 -2.19 -6.14 2.83
CA PHE A 45 -0.99 -5.91 3.62
C PHE A 45 0.28 -5.84 2.76
N ILE A 46 0.47 -6.75 1.81
CA ILE A 46 1.64 -6.76 0.93
C ILE A 46 1.70 -5.46 0.11
N LEU A 47 0.59 -5.09 -0.53
CA LEU A 47 0.52 -3.87 -1.34
C LEU A 47 0.73 -2.61 -0.51
N GLY A 48 0.08 -2.53 0.67
CA GLY A 48 0.25 -1.42 1.59
C GLY A 48 1.69 -1.28 2.09
N PHE A 49 2.33 -2.40 2.46
CA PHE A 49 3.71 -2.43 2.92
C PHE A 49 4.70 -2.00 1.83
N VAL A 50 4.56 -2.55 0.62
CA VAL A 50 5.38 -2.15 -0.55
C VAL A 50 5.18 -0.67 -0.87
N GLY A 51 3.94 -0.19 -0.83
CA GLY A 51 3.60 1.22 -1.05
C GLY A 51 4.29 2.15 -0.04
N LEU A 52 4.26 1.79 1.24
CA LEU A 52 4.93 2.50 2.32
C LEU A 52 6.45 2.55 2.12
N LEU A 53 7.08 1.42 1.81
CA LEU A 53 8.53 1.36 1.57
C LEU A 53 8.96 2.23 0.40
N LEU A 54 8.25 2.15 -0.74
CA LEU A 54 8.56 2.95 -1.93
C LEU A 54 8.32 4.45 -1.68
N GLY A 55 7.23 4.79 -0.99
CA GLY A 55 6.92 6.16 -0.59
C GLY A 55 8.02 6.76 0.29
N LEU A 56 8.45 6.01 1.32
CA LEU A 56 9.51 6.41 2.23
C LEU A 56 10.85 6.57 1.50
N ALA A 57 11.23 5.60 0.67
CA ALA A 57 12.47 5.67 -0.13
C ALA A 57 12.47 6.88 -1.08
N GLY A 58 11.34 7.14 -1.74
CA GLY A 58 11.17 8.30 -2.62
C GLY A 58 11.26 9.64 -1.88
N PHE A 59 10.70 9.70 -0.66
CA PHE A 59 10.75 10.86 0.22
C PHE A 59 12.16 11.13 0.73
N VAL A 60 12.84 10.12 1.29
CA VAL A 60 14.22 10.23 1.78
C VAL A 60 15.17 10.68 0.66
N ARG A 61 15.03 10.10 -0.54
CA ARG A 61 15.81 10.53 -1.71
C ARG A 61 15.53 11.99 -2.09
N GLY A 62 14.29 12.44 -1.97
CA GLY A 62 13.91 13.83 -2.16
C GLY A 62 14.58 14.76 -1.13
N LEU A 63 14.53 14.38 0.15
CA LEU A 63 15.12 15.12 1.25
C LEU A 63 16.65 15.25 1.09
N ILE A 64 17.33 14.16 0.75
CA ILE A 64 18.78 14.17 0.50
C ILE A 64 19.15 15.14 -0.63
N LYS A 65 18.39 15.14 -1.74
CA LYS A 65 18.64 16.08 -2.84
C LYS A 65 18.49 17.54 -2.43
N VAL A 66 17.52 17.84 -1.55
CA VAL A 66 17.31 19.20 -1.04
C VAL A 66 18.47 19.60 -0.13
N LEU A 67 18.87 18.72 0.80
CA LEU A 67 19.97 18.99 1.74
C LEU A 67 21.34 19.12 1.04
N LEU A 68 21.57 18.36 -0.04
CA LEU A 68 22.83 18.40 -0.81
C LEU A 68 22.89 19.54 -1.84
N ARG A 69 21.76 20.18 -2.17
CA ARG A 69 21.77 21.42 -2.96
C ARG A 69 22.23 22.57 -2.05
N ARG A 70 23.54 22.73 -1.87
CA ARG A 70 24.11 23.93 -1.28
C ARG A 70 23.73 25.15 -2.14
N PRO A 71 23.15 26.22 -1.58
CA PRO A 71 23.12 27.50 -2.27
C PRO A 71 24.57 27.99 -2.34
N SER A 72 25.13 28.01 -3.56
CA SER A 72 26.37 28.72 -3.88
C SER A 72 26.07 30.20 -4.07
#